data_AF-A0A926W0I1-F1
#
_entry.id   AF-A0A926W0I1-F1
#
_cell.length_a   1.000
_cell.length_b   1.000
_cell.length_c   1.000
_cell.angle_alpha   90.00
_cell.angle_beta   90.00
_cell.angle_gamma   90.00
#
_symmetry.space_group_name_H-M   'P 1'
#
loop_
_entity.id
_entity.type
_entity.pdbx_description
1 polymer ?
#
loop_
_entity_poly.entity_id
_entity_poly.type
_entity_poly.pdbx_seq_one_letter_code
_entity_poly.pdbx_strand_id
1 'polypeptide(L)'
;MRVKNIRTLLDYPLDLVKEWLQFQDTNSPSQLHISKIDELVKTMCLAWAADKCDHPNHTESLYQKLVVDAVVNGADELTAISTWMQQLQTAKTGAV
;
A
#
# COMPACT_ATOMS: atom_id res chain seq x y z
N MET A 1 -5.14 11.14 8.38
CA MET A 1 -5.33 11.42 6.93
C MET A 1 -4.56 10.48 6.00
N ARG A 2 -3.41 9.91 6.42
CA ARG A 2 -2.58 8.99 5.59
C ARG A 2 -3.35 7.81 4.97
N VAL A 3 -4.03 6.99 5.79
CA VAL A 3 -4.82 5.84 5.30
C VAL A 3 -5.87 6.25 4.28
N LYS A 4 -6.52 7.41 4.48
CA LYS A 4 -7.56 7.89 3.56
C LYS A 4 -6.98 8.22 2.18
N ASN A 5 -5.82 8.88 2.15
CA ASN A 5 -5.12 9.20 0.91
C ASN A 5 -4.61 7.93 0.20
N ILE A 6 -4.03 6.98 0.95
CA ILE A 6 -3.52 5.71 0.40
C ILE A 6 -4.66 4.86 -0.13
N ARG A 7 -5.79 4.83 0.58
CA ARG A 7 -6.99 4.13 0.12
C ARG A 7 -7.49 4.69 -1.20
N THR A 8 -7.60 6.01 -1.33
CA THR A 8 -8.00 6.65 -2.60
C THR A 8 -6.97 6.37 -3.70
N LEU A 9 -5.68 6.36 -3.37
CA LEU A 9 -4.60 6.10 -4.31
C LEU A 9 -4.63 4.66 -4.85
N LEU A 10 -4.83 3.67 -3.97
CA LEU A 10 -4.92 2.25 -4.31
C LEU A 10 -6.30 1.86 -4.88
N ASP A 11 -7.26 2.78 -4.88
CA ASP A 11 -8.70 2.50 -5.09
C ASP A 11 -9.20 1.33 -4.21
N TYR A 12 -8.69 1.27 -2.97
CA TYR A 12 -8.92 0.12 -2.11
C TYR A 12 -10.32 0.16 -1.46
N PRO A 13 -11.06 -0.97 -1.43
CA PRO A 13 -12.42 -1.01 -0.90
C PRO A 13 -12.49 -0.58 0.58
N LEU A 14 -13.54 0.17 0.93
CA LEU A 14 -13.82 0.49 2.34
C LEU A 14 -14.11 -0.75 3.18
N ASP A 15 -14.74 -1.75 2.59
CA ASP A 15 -15.11 -2.98 3.28
C ASP A 15 -13.88 -3.68 3.84
N LEU A 16 -12.85 -3.93 3.02
CA LEU A 16 -11.60 -4.53 3.48
C LEU A 16 -10.90 -3.70 4.57
N VAL A 17 -10.93 -2.36 4.45
CA VAL A 17 -10.38 -1.48 5.50
C VAL A 17 -11.19 -1.60 6.79
N LYS A 18 -12.52 -1.66 6.70
CA LYS A 18 -13.41 -1.82 7.85
C LYS A 18 -13.23 -3.18 8.51
N GLU A 19 -13.14 -4.25 7.73
CA GLU A 19 -12.87 -5.60 8.24
C GLU A 19 -11.54 -5.65 8.97
N TRP A 20 -10.48 -5.08 8.39
CA TRP A 20 -9.18 -5.00 9.05
C TRP A 20 -9.24 -4.16 10.34
N LEU A 21 -9.95 -3.03 10.31
CA LEU A 21 -10.14 -2.16 11.49
C LEU A 21 -10.89 -2.88 12.61
N GLN A 22 -11.98 -3.58 12.29
CA GLN A 22 -12.71 -4.42 13.24
C GLN A 22 -11.83 -5.53 13.82
N PHE A 23 -10.97 -6.13 13.00
CA PHE A 23 -10.02 -7.14 13.46
C PHE A 23 -9.00 -6.58 14.46
N GLN A 24 -8.68 -5.29 14.38
CA GLN A 24 -7.84 -4.59 15.35
C GLN A 24 -8.61 -4.03 16.55
N ASP A 25 -9.91 -4.34 16.69
CA ASP A 25 -10.79 -3.80 17.74
C ASP A 25 -10.89 -2.25 17.68
N THR A 26 -10.76 -1.67 16.48
CA THR A 26 -10.80 -0.22 16.27
C THR A 26 -11.83 0.18 15.24
N ASN A 27 -12.50 1.31 15.46
CA ASN A 27 -13.54 1.80 14.55
C ASN A 27 -13.03 2.89 13.59
N SER A 28 -11.78 3.33 13.75
CA SER A 28 -11.23 4.43 12.96
C SER A 28 -9.70 4.33 12.86
N PRO A 29 -9.14 4.50 11.65
CA PRO A 29 -7.70 4.45 11.46
C PRO A 29 -6.95 5.62 12.11
N SER A 30 -7.66 6.69 12.49
CA SER A 30 -7.11 7.79 13.29
C SER A 30 -6.93 7.43 14.77
N GLN A 31 -7.60 6.39 15.27
CA GLN A 31 -7.42 5.89 16.64
C GLN A 31 -6.29 4.85 16.71
N LEU A 32 -5.84 4.34 15.56
CA LEU A 32 -4.72 3.42 15.49
C LEU A 32 -3.41 4.13 15.79
N HIS A 33 -2.54 3.41 16.48
CA HIS A 33 -1.14 3.79 16.62
C HIS A 33 -0.47 3.84 15.24
N ILE A 34 0.55 4.69 15.10
CA ILE A 34 1.21 4.88 13.80
C ILE A 34 1.78 3.56 13.25
N SER A 35 2.25 2.67 14.12
CA SER A 35 2.72 1.32 13.76
C SER A 35 1.62 0.47 13.11
N LYS A 36 0.37 0.60 13.56
CA LYS A 36 -0.77 -0.12 12.96
C LYS A 36 -1.24 0.51 11.66
N ILE A 37 -1.10 1.83 11.53
CA ILE A 37 -1.30 2.51 10.25
C ILE A 37 -0.30 2.00 9.22
N ASP A 38 0.98 1.89 9.60
CA ASP A 38 2.04 1.32 8.76
C ASP A 38 1.71 -0.11 8.32
N GLU A 39 1.27 -0.95 9.26
CA GLU A 39 0.86 -2.34 9.00
C GLU A 39 -0.33 -2.44 8.03
N LEU A 40 -1.37 -1.61 8.23
CA LEU A 40 -2.51 -1.51 7.34
C LEU A 40 -2.09 -1.09 5.92
N VAL A 41 -1.27 -0.04 5.82
CA VAL A 41 -0.78 0.47 4.53
C VAL A 41 0.00 -0.60 3.78
N LYS A 42 0.89 -1.30 4.48
CA LYS A 42 1.69 -2.39 3.91
C LYS A 42 0.81 -3.54 3.44
N THR A 43 -0.19 -3.92 4.24
CA THR A 43 -1.16 -4.96 3.89
C THR A 43 -1.99 -4.58 2.67
N MET A 44 -2.52 -3.35 2.62
CA MET A 44 -3.28 -2.85 1.47
C MET A 44 -2.43 -2.79 0.20
N CYS A 45 -1.18 -2.33 0.31
CA CYS A 45 -0.26 -2.32 -0.83
C CYS A 45 0.00 -3.72 -1.35
N LEU A 46 0.36 -4.67 -0.48
CA LEU A 46 0.63 -6.06 -0.88
C LEU A 46 -0.60 -6.73 -1.48
N ALA A 47 -1.78 -6.55 -0.90
CA ALA A 47 -3.03 -7.11 -1.42
C ALA A 47 -3.39 -6.54 -2.79
N TRP A 48 -3.28 -5.22 -2.97
CA TRP A 48 -3.50 -4.56 -4.27
C TRP A 48 -2.49 -5.06 -5.32
N ALA A 49 -1.23 -5.17 -4.93
CA ALA A 49 -0.18 -5.68 -5.77
C ALA A 49 -0.43 -7.12 -6.22
N ALA A 50 -0.86 -7.99 -5.32
CA ALA A 50 -1.19 -9.37 -5.61
C ALA A 50 -2.37 -9.50 -6.58
N ASP A 51 -3.34 -8.57 -6.53
CA ASP A 51 -4.43 -8.48 -7.52
C ASP A 51 -3.94 -8.04 -8.91
N LYS A 52 -2.99 -7.11 -8.97
CA LYS A 52 -2.49 -6.56 -10.24
C LYS A 52 -1.38 -7.38 -10.87
N CYS A 53 -0.54 -8.02 -10.08
CA CYS A 53 0.68 -8.68 -10.49
C CYS A 53 0.68 -10.14 -10.01
N ASP A 54 0.73 -11.08 -10.97
CA ASP A 54 0.82 -12.52 -10.71
C ASP A 54 2.16 -12.94 -10.06
N HIS A 55 3.13 -12.03 -10.01
CA HIS A 55 4.50 -12.30 -9.55
C HIS A 55 4.78 -11.55 -8.24
N PRO A 56 4.35 -12.09 -7.08
CA PRO A 56 4.52 -11.43 -5.79
C PRO A 56 5.97 -11.09 -5.47
N ASN A 57 6.93 -11.94 -5.87
CA ASN A 57 8.37 -11.69 -5.68
C ASN A 57 8.87 -10.42 -6.38
N HIS A 58 8.35 -10.15 -7.58
CA HIS A 58 8.76 -8.97 -8.34
C HIS A 58 8.19 -7.70 -7.70
N THR A 59 6.95 -7.81 -7.24
CA THR A 59 6.24 -6.72 -6.60
C THR A 59 6.83 -6.34 -5.25
N GLU A 60 7.16 -7.33 -4.42
CA GLU A 60 7.76 -7.12 -3.10
C GLU A 60 9.17 -6.53 -3.21
N SER A 61 9.96 -7.00 -4.19
CA SER A 61 11.27 -6.43 -4.51
C SER A 61 11.18 -4.96 -4.93
N LEU A 62 10.20 -4.62 -5.79
CA LEU A 62 9.92 -3.25 -6.20
C LEU A 62 9.43 -2.39 -5.02
N TYR A 63 8.61 -2.97 -4.13
CA TYR A 63 8.10 -2.25 -2.94
C TYR A 63 9.25 -1.91 -2.00
N GLN A 64 10.14 -2.85 -1.70
CA GLN A 64 11.33 -2.54 -0.90
C GLN A 64 12.18 -1.46 -1.57
N LYS A 65 12.43 -1.58 -2.88
CA LYS A 65 13.33 -0.66 -3.57
C LYS A 65 12.75 0.74 -3.75
N LEU A 66 11.44 0.89 -3.88
CA LEU A 66 10.80 2.19 -4.11
C LEU A 66 10.17 2.76 -2.86
N VAL A 67 9.51 1.94 -2.04
CA VAL A 67 8.83 2.38 -0.82
C VAL A 67 9.79 2.42 0.36
N VAL A 68 10.47 1.31 0.66
CA VAL A 68 11.37 1.28 1.83
C VAL A 68 12.56 2.22 1.63
N ASP A 69 13.17 2.24 0.44
CA ASP A 69 14.27 3.15 0.14
C ASP A 69 13.83 4.63 0.28
N ALA A 70 12.67 5.00 -0.27
CA ALA A 70 12.16 6.36 -0.15
C ALA A 70 11.85 6.74 1.31
N VAL A 71 11.22 5.85 2.09
CA VAL A 71 10.92 6.08 3.51
C VAL A 71 12.20 6.23 4.32
N VAL A 72 13.23 5.41 4.06
CA VAL A 72 14.55 5.52 4.69
C VAL A 72 15.22 6.85 4.37
N ASN A 73 15.05 7.34 3.14
CA ASN A 73 15.53 8.67 2.72
C ASN A 73 14.67 9.82 3.27
N GLY A 74 13.65 9.55 4.10
CA GLY A 74 12.78 10.54 4.71
C GLY A 74 11.68 11.08 3.78
N ALA A 75 11.43 10.42 2.65
CA ALA A 75 10.37 10.79 1.73
C ALA A 75 9.00 10.30 2.21
N ASP A 76 7.95 10.96 1.75
CA ASP A 76 6.58 10.54 1.99
C ASP A 76 6.30 9.17 1.40
N GLU A 77 6.00 8.22 2.29
CA GLU A 77 5.60 6.85 1.93
C GLU A 77 4.47 6.82 0.90
N LEU A 78 3.56 7.79 0.93
CA LEU A 78 2.46 7.89 -0.01
C LEU A 78 2.93 8.17 -1.45
N THR A 79 3.89 9.07 -1.61
CA THR A 79 4.53 9.37 -2.89
C THR A 79 5.31 8.16 -3.40
N ALA A 80 5.99 7.48 -2.48
CA ALA A 80 6.75 6.27 -2.79
C ALA A 80 5.85 5.11 -3.26
N ILE A 81 4.75 4.87 -2.55
CA ILE A 81 3.72 3.88 -2.93
C ILE A 81 3.09 4.25 -4.28
N SER A 82 2.77 5.52 -4.51
CA SER A 82 2.24 5.98 -5.80
C SER A 82 3.19 5.69 -6.96
N THR A 83 4.48 5.98 -6.75
CA THR A 83 5.53 5.72 -7.75
C THR A 83 5.68 4.22 -8.02
N TRP A 84 5.70 3.42 -6.96
CA TRP A 84 5.74 1.97 -7.05
C TRP A 84 4.53 1.38 -7.79
N MET A 85 3.32 1.85 -7.51
CA MET A 85 2.12 1.44 -8.23
C MET A 85 2.20 1.77 -9.72
N GLN A 86 2.65 2.98 -10.08
CA GLN A 86 2.80 3.35 -11.48
C GLN A 86 3.81 2.47 -12.21
N GLN A 87 4.90 2.09 -11.55
CA GLN A 87 5.88 1.13 -12.07
C GLN A 87 5.24 -0.25 -12.31
N LEU A 88 4.44 -0.76 -11.37
CA LEU A 88 3.75 -2.04 -11.53
C LEU A 88 2.73 -2.02 -12.68
N GLN A 89 1.97 -0.94 -12.81
CA GLN A 89 1.02 -0.77 -13.92
C GLN A 89 1.74 -0.66 -15.27
N THR A 90 2.87 0.03 -15.31
CA THR A 90 3.73 0.13 -16.50
C THR A 90 4.34 -1.22 -16.85
N ALA A 91 4.86 -1.96 -15.87
CA ALA A 91 5.44 -3.29 -16.06
C ALA A 91 4.41 -4.31 -16.58
N LYS A 92 3.15 -4.19 -16.16
CA LYS A 92 2.04 -5.00 -16.71
C LYS A 92 1.72 -4.66 -18.17
N THR A 93 1.85 -3.39 -18.55
CA THR A 93 1.52 -2.89 -19.89
C THR A 93 2.66 -3.13 -20.91
N GLY A 94 3.89 -3.30 -20.44
CA GLY A 94 5.06 -3.60 -21.27
C GLY A 94 5.14 -5.04 -21.81
N ALA A 95 4.20 -5.91 -21.45
CA ALA A 95 4.02 -7.20 -22.09
C ALA A 95 3.11 -7.07 -23.32
N VAL A 96 3.61 -6.43 -24.38
CA VAL A 96 3.03 -6.43 -25.73
C VAL A 96 4.05 -6.89 -26.76
#